data_AF-A0A1B1PW80-F1
#
_entry.id   AF-A0A1B1PW80-F1
#
_cell.length_a   1.000
_cell.length_b   1.000
_cell.length_c   1.000
_cell.angle_alpha   90.00
_cell.angle_beta   90.00
_cell.angle_gamma   90.00
#
_symmetry.space_group_name_H-M   'P 1'
#
loop_
_entity.id
_entity.type
_entity.pdbx_description
1 polymer ?
#
loop_
_entity_poly.entity_id
_entity_poly.type
_entity_poly.pdbx_seq_one_letter_code
_entity_poly.pdbx_strand_id
1 'polypeptide(L)'
;MKVLIGYATHQGQTRKIARLVAAQIIDAGNSVELIPLIEALDIDLGSFDRVVLAASVHANEYQRSLTEFAAQEVDRLNRMPSLFSLEVSANRVG
;
A
#
# COMPACT_ATOMS: atom_id res chain seq x y z
N MET A 1 -17.09 -3.50 -1.19
CA MET A 1 -15.97 -3.54 -2.15
C MET A 1 -14.79 -4.26 -1.52
N LYS A 2 -13.97 -4.95 -2.31
CA LYS A 2 -12.71 -5.56 -1.86
C LYS A 2 -11.55 -4.63 -2.16
N VAL A 3 -10.80 -4.22 -1.14
CA VAL A 3 -9.69 -3.27 -1.26
C VAL A 3 -8.39 -3.96 -0.88
N LEU A 4 -7.38 -3.85 -1.73
CA LEU A 4 -6.02 -4.25 -1.40
C LEU A 4 -5.29 -3.08 -0.75
N ILE A 5 -4.62 -3.33 0.38
CA ILE A 5 -3.64 -2.42 0.96
C ILE A 5 -2.27 -3.10 0.90
N GLY A 6 -1.46 -2.70 -0.08
CA GLY A 6 -0.06 -3.10 -0.19
C GLY A 6 0.80 -2.16 0.64
N TYR A 7 1.71 -2.68 1.47
CA TYR A 7 2.64 -1.82 2.22
C TYR A 7 4.11 -2.24 2.18
N ALA A 8 5.00 -1.25 2.18
CA ALA A 8 6.44 -1.42 2.27
C ALA A 8 6.97 -0.68 3.51
N THR A 9 7.67 -1.39 4.39
CA THR A 9 8.10 -0.87 5.69
C THR A 9 9.46 -1.42 6.09
N HIS A 10 10.33 -0.56 6.61
CA HIS A 10 11.62 -1.00 7.20
C HIS A 10 11.50 -1.30 8.69
N GLN A 11 10.81 -0.44 9.45
CA GLN A 11 10.72 -0.53 10.91
C GLN A 11 9.30 -0.82 11.43
N GLY A 12 8.40 -1.30 10.56
CA GLY A 12 7.03 -1.66 10.94
C GLY A 12 6.06 -0.50 11.16
N GLN A 13 6.49 0.76 11.06
CA GLN A 13 5.60 1.92 11.25
C GLN A 13 4.54 2.04 10.15
N THR A 14 4.92 1.88 8.87
CA THR A 14 3.95 1.89 7.76
C THR A 14 2.91 0.78 7.90
N ARG A 15 3.28 -0.37 8.49
CA ARG A 15 2.32 -1.45 8.80
C ARG A 15 1.26 -1.03 9.81
N LYS A 16 1.61 -0.19 10.79
CA LYS A 16 0.64 0.33 11.76
C LYS A 16 -0.34 1.29 11.08
N ILE A 17 0.17 2.20 10.26
CA ILE A 17 -0.67 3.14 9.51
C ILE A 17 -1.58 2.39 8.53
N ALA A 18 -1.04 1.42 7.79
CA ALA A 18 -1.82 0.59 6.87
C ALA A 18 -2.92 -0.19 7.58
N ARG A 19 -2.69 -0.64 8.83
CA ARG A 19 -3.74 -1.25 9.68
C ARG A 19 -4.83 -0.27 10.10
N LEU A 20 -4.47 0.97 10.42
CA LEU A 20 -5.45 2.01 10.77
C LEU A 20 -6.34 2.34 9.56
N VAL A 21 -5.74 2.45 8.37
CA VAL A 21 -6.48 2.64 7.12
C VAL A 21 -7.39 1.44 6.82
N ALA A 22 -6.88 0.21 7.01
CA ALA A 22 -7.69 -1.00 6.86
C ALA A 22 -8.93 -0.99 7.76
N ALA A 23 -8.77 -0.62 9.03
CA ALA A 23 -9.87 -0.53 9.99
C ALA A 23 -10.95 0.47 9.53
N GLN A 24 -10.56 1.65 9.05
CA GLN A 24 -11.52 2.65 8.55
C GLN A 24 -12.29 2.17 7.32
N ILE A 25 -11.64 1.44 6.41
CA ILE A 25 -12.28 0.90 5.21
C ILE A 25 -13.25 -0.23 5.59
N ILE A 26 -12.88 -1.06 6.58
CA ILE A 26 -13.74 -2.11 7.14
C ILE A 26 -14.98 -1.51 7.82
N ASP A 27 -14.79 -0.47 8.65
CA ASP A 27 -15.89 0.23 9.33
C ASP A 27 -16.86 0.88 8.34
N ALA A 28 -16.38 1.26 7.15
CA ALA A 28 -17.21 1.74 6.05
C ALA A 28 -17.96 0.61 5.28
N GLY A 29 -17.90 -0.63 5.76
CA GLY A 29 -18.61 -1.79 5.17
C GLY A 29 -17.88 -2.47 4.01
N ASN A 30 -16.58 -2.26 3.86
CA ASN A 30 -15.77 -2.87 2.81
C ASN A 30 -14.87 -4.00 3.34
N SER A 31 -14.39 -4.86 2.46
CA SER A 31 -13.41 -5.89 2.79
C SER A 31 -12.01 -5.42 2.44
N VAL A 32 -11.03 -5.71 3.30
CA VAL A 32 -9.64 -5.29 3.10
C VAL A 32 -8.71 -6.48 3.17
N GLU A 33 -7.75 -6.53 2.25
CA GLU A 33 -6.61 -7.43 2.31
C GLU A 33 -5.33 -6.61 2.51
N LEU A 34 -4.58 -6.90 3.57
CA LEU A 34 -3.38 -6.13 3.95
C LEU A 34 -2.13 -6.97 3.74
N ILE A 35 -1.33 -6.64 2.71
CA ILE A 35 -0.20 -7.48 2.28
C ILE A 35 1.11 -6.68 2.24
N PRO A 36 2.23 -7.22 2.76
CA PRO A 36 3.55 -6.65 2.52
C PRO A 36 3.91 -6.69 1.02
N LEU A 37 4.37 -5.59 0.44
CA LEU A 37 4.73 -5.57 -1.00
C LEU A 37 5.87 -6.52 -1.38
N ILE A 38 6.71 -6.92 -0.43
CA ILE A 38 7.74 -7.96 -0.64
C ILE A 38 7.13 -9.36 -0.85
N GLU A 39 5.90 -9.59 -0.40
CA GLU A 39 5.14 -10.84 -0.55
C GLU A 39 4.10 -10.75 -1.68
N ALA A 40 4.04 -9.62 -2.40
CA ALA A 40 2.98 -9.31 -3.34
C ALA A 40 3.21 -9.80 -4.78
N LEU A 41 4.18 -10.71 -5.00
CA LEU A 41 4.65 -11.11 -6.33
C LEU A 41 3.59 -11.83 -7.19
N ASP A 42 2.63 -12.52 -6.56
CA ASP A 42 1.60 -13.33 -7.25
C ASP A 42 0.16 -12.87 -6.95
N ILE A 43 -0.03 -11.61 -6.56
CA ILE A 43 -1.38 -11.11 -6.25
C ILE A 43 -2.19 -10.91 -7.54
N ASP A 44 -3.34 -11.55 -7.64
CA ASP A 44 -4.32 -11.21 -8.65
C ASP A 44 -5.06 -9.91 -8.28
N LEU A 45 -4.56 -8.78 -8.79
CA LEU A 45 -5.17 -7.46 -8.61
C LEU A 45 -6.62 -7.35 -9.12
N GLY A 46 -7.05 -8.26 -9.99
CA GLY A 46 -8.37 -8.27 -10.62
C GLY A 46 -9.45 -8.74 -9.66
N SER A 47 -9.05 -9.35 -8.54
CA SER A 47 -9.96 -9.71 -7.45
C SER A 47 -10.33 -8.52 -6.56
N PHE A 48 -9.72 -7.35 -6.77
CA PHE A 48 -9.95 -6.15 -5.95
C PHE A 48 -10.62 -5.04 -6.77
N ASP A 49 -11.48 -4.28 -6.10
CA ASP A 49 -12.12 -3.09 -6.68
C ASP A 49 -11.20 -1.85 -6.60
N ARG A 50 -10.32 -1.81 -5.59
CA ARG A 50 -9.39 -0.69 -5.31
C ARG A 50 -8.08 -1.17 -4.70
N VAL A 51 -7.03 -0.37 -4.91
CA VAL A 51 -5.70 -0.59 -4.34
C VAL A 51 -5.22 0.67 -3.62
N VAL A 52 -4.67 0.48 -2.42
CA VAL A 52 -3.94 1.48 -1.62
C VAL A 52 -2.52 0.98 -1.46
N LEU A 53 -1.54 1.82 -1.80
CA LEU A 53 -0.13 1.50 -1.64
C LEU A 53 0.49 2.44 -0.60
N ALA A 54 1.07 1.89 0.46
CA ALA A 54 1.67 2.62 1.56
C ALA A 54 3.15 2.25 1.72
N ALA A 55 4.07 3.19 1.52
CA ALA A 55 5.50 2.94 1.75
C ALA A 55 6.09 3.96 2.71
N SER A 56 7.13 3.58 3.44
CA SER A 56 7.95 4.58 4.14
C SER A 56 8.99 5.15 3.17
N VAL A 57 8.97 6.46 2.97
CA VAL A 57 10.00 7.18 2.20
C VAL A 57 11.16 7.48 3.14
N HIS A 58 12.28 6.77 2.98
CA HIS A 58 13.53 7.12 3.63
C HIS A 58 14.50 7.62 2.55
N ALA A 59 15.04 8.83 2.74
CA ALA A 59 16.19 9.35 1.98
C ALA A 59 16.09 9.29 0.43
N ASN A 60 15.10 9.97 -0.16
CA ASN A 60 14.97 10.16 -1.62
C ASN A 60 14.79 8.90 -2.51
N GLU A 61 14.66 7.71 -1.93
CA GLU A 61 14.30 6.50 -2.67
C GLU A 61 12.94 5.99 -2.19
N TYR A 62 11.97 5.92 -3.12
CA TYR A 62 10.85 5.00 -2.95
C TYR A 62 11.43 3.61 -2.73
N GLN A 63 10.95 2.90 -1.71
CA GLN A 63 11.40 1.53 -1.46
C GLN A 63 11.28 0.72 -2.75
N ARG A 64 12.38 0.07 -3.15
CA ARG A 64 12.52 -0.63 -4.42
C ARG A 64 11.33 -1.55 -4.72
N SER A 65 10.79 -2.21 -3.70
CA SER A 65 9.60 -3.06 -3.80
C SER A 65 8.32 -2.33 -4.23
N LEU A 66 8.12 -1.08 -3.82
CA LEU A 66 7.00 -0.26 -4.30
C LEU A 66 7.19 0.10 -5.78
N THR A 67 8.39 0.54 -6.15
CA THR A 67 8.69 0.93 -7.53
C THR A 67 8.63 -0.26 -8.48
N GLU A 68 9.14 -1.42 -8.07
CA GLU A 68 9.06 -2.67 -8.83
C GLU A 68 7.60 -3.14 -8.99
N PHE A 69 6.82 -3.16 -7.90
CA PHE A 69 5.40 -3.52 -7.95
C PHE A 69 4.60 -2.55 -8.85
N ALA A 70 4.81 -1.24 -8.69
CA ALA A 70 4.14 -0.23 -9.49
C ALA A 70 4.52 -0.31 -10.98
N ALA A 71 5.78 -0.63 -11.29
CA ALA A 71 6.24 -0.83 -12.66
C ALA A 71 5.66 -2.10 -13.30
N GLN A 72 5.55 -3.19 -12.54
CA GLN A 72 4.97 -4.45 -13.01
C GLN A 72 3.46 -4.32 -13.28
N GLU A 73 2.74 -3.57 -12.43
CA GLU A 73 1.27 -3.50 -12.47
C GLU A 73 0.73 -2.18 -13.04
N VAL A 74 1.58 -1.38 -13.70
CA VAL A 74 1.27 -0.01 -14.14
C VAL A 74 0.00 0.07 -14.99
N ASP A 75 -0.19 -0.87 -15.92
CA ASP A 75 -1.33 -0.91 -16.83
C ASP A 75 -2.65 -1.22 -16.11
N ARG A 76 -2.61 -2.02 -15.03
CA ARG A 76 -3.79 -2.31 -14.19
C ARG A 76 -4.08 -1.16 -13.25
N LEU A 77 -3.05 -0.60 -12.60
CA LEU A 77 -3.19 0.51 -11.68
C LEU A 77 -3.78 1.76 -12.36
N ASN A 78 -3.44 2.00 -13.63
CA ASN A 78 -4.00 3.08 -14.45
C ASN A 78 -5.48 2.89 -14.82
N ARG A 79 -6.00 1.66 -14.77
CA ARG A 79 -7.40 1.33 -15.12
C ARG A 79 -8.32 1.28 -13.91
N MET A 80 -7.79 1.44 -12.71
CA MET A 80 -8.53 1.39 -11.46
C MET A 80 -8.54 2.77 -10.78
N PRO A 81 -9.57 3.08 -9.97
CA PRO A 81 -9.48 4.20 -9.03
C PRO A 81 -8.45 3.87 -7.93
N SER A 82 -7.18 4.11 -8.24
CA SER A 82 -6.02 3.91 -7.38
C SER A 82 -5.70 5.20 -6.62
N LEU A 83 -5.47 5.10 -5.32
CA LEU A 83 -5.15 6.23 -4.44
C LEU A 83 -3.72 6.02 -3.92
N PHE A 84 -2.76 6.72 -4.53
CA PHE A 84 -1.38 6.79 -4.05
C PHE A 84 -1.31 7.87 -2.98
N SER A 85 -1.46 7.48 -1.72
CA SER A 85 -1.13 8.36 -0.61
C SER A 85 -0.60 7.54 0.53
N LEU A 86 0.66 7.80 0.91
CA LEU A 86 1.11 7.99 2.29
C LEU A 86 2.62 8.28 2.26
N GLU A 87 2.98 9.57 2.29
CA GLU A 87 4.28 9.98 2.82
C GLU A 87 4.25 9.84 4.34
N VAL A 88 5.10 8.98 4.89
CA VAL A 88 5.33 8.91 6.33
C VAL A 88 6.76 9.39 6.58
N SER A 89 6.93 10.71 6.74
CA SER A 89 8.17 11.28 7.26
C SER A 89 8.23 10.99 8.76
N ALA A 90 9.01 10.00 9.15
CA ALA A 90 9.37 9.79 10.55
C ALA A 90 10.43 10.83 10.93
N ASN A 91 10.00 12.09 11.09
CA ASN A 91 10.88 13.10 11.68
C ASN A 91 11.08 12.74 13.14
N ARG A 92 12.32 12.42 13.51
CA ARG A 92 12.74 12.25 14.90
C ARG A 92 12.63 13.63 15.54
N VAL A 93 11.54 13.88 16.27
CA VAL A 93 11.53 15.00 17.22
C VAL A 93 12.43 14.55 18.36
N GLY A 94 13.56 15.25 18.51
CA GLY A 94 14.53 15.02 19.57
C GLY A 94 13.98 15.28 20.96
#